data_AF-A0A382L1T7-F1
#
_entry.id   AF-A0A382L1T7-F1
#
_cell.length_a   1.000
_cell.length_b   1.000
_cell.length_c   1.000
_cell.angle_alpha   90.00
_cell.angle_beta   90.00
_cell.angle_gamma   90.00
#
_symmetry.space_group_name_H-M   'P 1'
#
loop_
_entity.id
_entity.type
_entity.pdbx_description
1 polymer ?
#
loop_
_entity_poly.entity_id
_entity_poly.type
_entity_poly.pdbx_seq_one_letter_code
_entity_poly.pdbx_strand_id
1 'polypeptide(L)'
;MPTPPAMSRRRMLKLSSGVLVGASLFGCGAGNSDALTVIAPLGDVKNSAIERLCQEYTELHPINQVEFMPVPWDQGHSKLLTMIAGGNPPDLMFLTGQWVAELRAMGALENLERWHADWEYRDMFTPIAMQRAESSAAIEGDAVYGLPFEVTVRAMFYQKQWLDELGLEPAMTRADWRTVLEKMTDTQRERYGYALRGARGGFWSWWAIAEEYSGTNEWFDMDNRCIINSPEHVAGLSYWNDLYQDGLTPRDSLNWGYTELVQGFWSGTCGCIEQDNEVVAT
;
A
#
# COMPACT_ATOMS: atom_id res chain seq x y z
N MET A 1 -23.85 34.42 -18.50
CA MET A 1 -22.45 34.49 -18.02
C MET A 1 -21.56 33.93 -19.12
N PRO A 2 -20.50 34.62 -19.56
CA PRO A 2 -19.62 34.11 -20.61
C PRO A 2 -18.64 33.08 -20.03
N THR A 3 -18.44 31.99 -20.76
CA THR A 3 -17.41 30.96 -20.51
C THR A 3 -16.00 31.58 -20.52
N PRO A 4 -15.10 31.18 -19.61
CA PRO A 4 -13.72 31.67 -19.64
C PRO A 4 -12.99 31.09 -20.87
N PRO A 5 -12.06 31.86 -21.49
CA PRO A 5 -11.38 31.41 -22.69
C PRO A 5 -10.39 30.28 -22.37
N ALA A 6 -10.34 29.26 -23.24
CA ALA A 6 -9.35 28.19 -23.17
C ALA A 6 -7.93 28.79 -23.26
N MET A 7 -7.07 28.47 -22.29
CA MET A 7 -5.69 28.94 -22.26
C MET A 7 -4.87 28.29 -23.37
N SER A 8 -4.31 29.10 -24.29
CA SER A 8 -3.44 28.60 -25.36
C SER A 8 -2.00 28.36 -24.90
N ARG A 9 -1.39 27.28 -25.42
CA ARG A 9 -0.02 26.77 -25.14
C ARG A 9 1.13 27.79 -25.20
N ARG A 10 0.93 28.99 -25.77
CA ARG A 10 2.00 30.01 -25.91
C ARG A 10 2.32 30.78 -24.62
N ARG A 11 1.53 30.65 -23.55
CA ARG A 11 1.79 31.35 -22.27
C ARG A 11 2.57 30.52 -21.23
N MET A 12 2.68 29.20 -21.39
CA MET A 12 3.48 28.35 -20.48
C MET A 12 5.00 28.42 -20.74
N LEU A 13 5.43 28.84 -21.92
CA LEU A 13 6.84 28.83 -22.35
C LEU A 13 7.64 30.11 -22.04
N LYS A 14 7.19 30.95 -21.10
CA LYS A 14 7.88 32.23 -20.77
C LYS A 14 8.49 32.32 -19.37
N LEU A 15 8.60 31.21 -18.62
CA LEU A 15 9.21 31.22 -17.28
C LEU A 15 10.50 30.40 -17.10
N SER A 16 11.10 29.90 -18.18
CA SER A 16 12.37 29.15 -18.09
C SER A 16 13.37 29.61 -19.14
N SER A 17 14.06 30.70 -18.85
CA SER A 17 15.31 31.05 -19.55
C SER A 17 16.32 31.53 -18.52
N GLY A 18 17.20 30.63 -18.09
CA GLY A 18 18.35 30.99 -17.26
C GLY A 18 19.04 29.80 -16.61
N VAL A 19 19.93 29.15 -17.36
CA VAL A 19 21.24 28.58 -16.97
C VAL A 19 21.46 27.20 -17.59
N LEU A 20 22.36 27.19 -18.56
CA LEU A 20 23.05 26.02 -19.10
C LEU A 20 24.46 26.02 -18.50
N VAL A 21 24.92 24.88 -17.98
CA VAL A 21 26.25 24.26 -18.19
C VAL A 21 26.47 23.15 -17.14
N GLY A 22 26.83 21.95 -17.59
CA GLY A 22 27.39 20.89 -16.75
C GLY A 22 26.96 19.48 -17.14
N ALA A 23 27.46 18.96 -18.26
CA ALA A 23 27.25 17.58 -18.68
C ALA A 23 27.93 16.57 -17.73
N SER A 24 27.17 15.58 -17.26
CA SER A 24 27.71 14.29 -16.84
C SER A 24 26.79 13.18 -17.34
N LEU A 25 27.40 12.32 -18.15
CA LEU A 25 26.82 11.19 -18.86
C LEU A 25 26.24 10.15 -17.90
N PHE A 26 24.91 10.07 -17.82
CA PHE A 26 24.20 8.82 -17.57
C PHE A 26 23.09 8.74 -18.60
N GLY A 27 23.07 7.65 -19.37
CA GLY A 27 22.13 7.45 -20.46
C GLY A 27 20.69 7.42 -19.93
N CYS A 28 19.99 8.55 -20.06
CA CYS A 28 18.55 8.56 -20.19
C CYS A 28 18.24 8.29 -21.66
N GLY A 29 17.59 7.16 -21.93
CA GLY A 29 16.79 7.05 -23.13
C GLY A 29 15.85 8.26 -23.16
N ALA A 30 15.78 8.94 -24.30
CA ALA A 30 14.86 10.04 -24.50
C ALA A 30 13.43 9.49 -24.40
N GLY A 31 12.88 9.47 -23.19
CA GLY A 31 11.45 9.32 -22.97
C GLY A 31 10.75 10.45 -23.70
N ASN A 32 9.71 10.12 -24.44
CA ASN A 32 8.90 11.06 -25.16
C ASN A 32 8.32 12.07 -24.16
N SER A 33 8.68 13.35 -24.24
CA SER A 33 8.29 14.39 -23.27
C SER A 33 6.78 14.64 -23.19
N ASP A 34 6.00 14.00 -24.06
CA ASP A 34 4.55 14.12 -24.17
C ASP A 34 3.79 12.89 -23.63
N ALA A 35 4.49 11.86 -23.12
CA ALA A 35 3.85 10.68 -22.55
C ALA A 35 3.45 10.91 -21.08
N LEU A 36 2.26 10.43 -20.69
CA LEU A 36 1.80 10.36 -19.31
C LEU A 36 2.54 9.25 -18.58
N THR A 37 3.12 9.57 -17.44
CA THR A 37 3.89 8.63 -16.62
C THR A 37 3.03 8.11 -15.47
N VAL A 38 2.92 6.78 -15.36
CA VAL A 38 2.11 6.09 -14.34
C VAL A 38 3.01 5.19 -13.51
N ILE A 39 3.07 5.40 -12.19
CA ILE A 39 3.83 4.54 -11.27
C ILE A 39 2.89 3.74 -10.37
N ALA A 40 3.10 2.41 -10.29
CA ALA A 40 2.28 1.52 -9.47
C ALA A 40 3.12 0.55 -8.64
N PRO A 41 2.99 0.59 -7.31
CA PRO A 41 3.54 -0.41 -6.42
C PRO A 41 2.49 -1.43 -5.99
N LEU A 42 1.80 -2.13 -6.91
CA LEU A 42 0.64 -2.98 -6.56
C LEU A 42 0.93 -4.49 -6.58
N GLY A 43 2.19 -4.90 -6.75
CA GLY A 43 2.57 -6.30 -6.96
C GLY A 43 2.24 -6.82 -8.37
N ASP A 44 2.78 -7.98 -8.73
CA ASP A 44 2.88 -8.43 -10.13
C ASP A 44 1.53 -8.60 -10.84
N VAL A 45 0.54 -9.21 -10.16
CA VAL A 45 -0.78 -9.49 -10.75
C VAL A 45 -1.52 -8.21 -11.09
N LYS A 46 -1.59 -7.26 -10.14
CA LYS A 46 -2.25 -5.97 -10.35
C LYS A 46 -1.47 -5.09 -11.32
N ASN A 47 -0.15 -5.04 -11.21
CA ASN A 47 0.69 -4.30 -12.14
C ASN A 47 0.46 -4.77 -13.59
N SER A 48 0.33 -6.07 -13.82
CA SER A 48 0.00 -6.62 -15.15
C SER A 48 -1.38 -6.19 -15.65
N ALA A 49 -2.36 -6.02 -14.76
CA ALA A 49 -3.68 -5.51 -15.12
C ALA A 49 -3.66 -4.01 -15.44
N ILE A 50 -2.93 -3.21 -14.64
CA ILE A 50 -2.75 -1.78 -14.90
C ILE A 50 -1.98 -1.55 -16.19
N GLU A 51 -0.96 -2.35 -16.48
CA GLU A 51 -0.21 -2.28 -17.73
C GLU A 51 -1.13 -2.48 -18.95
N ARG A 52 -2.04 -3.46 -18.90
CA ARG A 52 -3.06 -3.66 -19.95
C ARG A 52 -3.98 -2.46 -20.09
N LEU A 53 -4.47 -1.89 -18.98
CA LEU A 53 -5.30 -0.67 -19.02
C LEU A 53 -4.56 0.52 -19.62
N CYS A 54 -3.27 0.68 -19.33
CA CYS A 54 -2.43 1.74 -19.91
C CYS A 54 -2.24 1.55 -21.41
N GLN A 55 -2.08 0.29 -21.87
CA GLN A 55 -1.99 -0.05 -23.29
C GLN A 55 -3.31 0.23 -24.01
N GLU A 56 -4.45 -0.23 -23.47
CA GLU A 56 -5.78 0.04 -24.02
C GLU A 56 -6.08 1.55 -24.10
N TYR A 57 -5.72 2.32 -23.06
CA TYR A 57 -5.85 3.77 -23.08
C TYR A 57 -4.99 4.40 -24.19
N THR A 58 -3.75 3.96 -24.36
CA THR A 58 -2.85 4.45 -25.41
C THR A 58 -3.38 4.15 -26.81
N GLU A 59 -4.00 2.99 -27.01
CA GLU A 59 -4.64 2.62 -28.29
C GLU A 59 -5.86 3.51 -28.60
N LEU A 60 -6.69 3.79 -27.59
CA LEU A 60 -7.88 4.65 -27.71
C LEU A 60 -7.52 6.14 -27.83
N HIS A 61 -6.37 6.55 -27.27
CA HIS A 61 -5.91 7.94 -27.25
C HIS A 61 -4.47 8.08 -27.76
N PRO A 62 -4.18 7.89 -29.07
CA PRO A 62 -2.82 7.82 -29.59
C PRO A 62 -1.94 9.07 -29.41
N ILE A 63 -2.56 10.22 -29.10
CA ILE A 63 -1.86 11.48 -28.79
C ILE A 63 -1.31 11.48 -27.36
N ASN A 64 -1.93 10.72 -26.46
CA ASN A 64 -1.60 10.62 -25.04
C ASN A 64 -0.99 9.24 -24.77
N GLN A 65 0.27 9.05 -25.14
CA GLN A 65 0.97 7.80 -24.80
C GLN A 65 1.11 7.66 -23.29
N VAL A 66 1.07 6.43 -22.78
CA VAL A 66 1.25 6.13 -21.35
C VAL A 66 2.51 5.31 -21.14
N GLU A 67 3.43 5.82 -20.33
CA GLU A 67 4.58 5.09 -19.82
C GLU A 67 4.24 4.51 -18.43
N PHE A 68 4.07 3.20 -18.36
CA PHE A 68 3.80 2.50 -17.11
C PHE A 68 5.09 2.00 -16.44
N MET A 69 5.26 2.35 -15.17
CA MET A 69 6.43 2.02 -14.35
C MET A 69 6.00 1.17 -13.14
N PRO A 70 5.97 -0.17 -13.26
CA PRO A 70 5.74 -1.03 -12.11
C PRO A 70 6.94 -0.97 -11.16
N VAL A 71 6.67 -0.95 -9.86
CA VAL A 71 7.70 -0.94 -8.82
C VAL A 71 7.35 -1.94 -7.73
N PRO A 72 8.32 -2.67 -7.16
CA PRO A 72 8.05 -3.47 -5.97
C PRO A 72 7.52 -2.58 -4.83
N TRP A 73 6.58 -3.09 -4.03
CA TRP A 73 5.99 -2.33 -2.91
C TRP A 73 7.05 -1.68 -2.01
N ASP A 74 8.02 -2.48 -1.60
CA ASP A 74 9.11 -2.05 -0.71
C ASP A 74 10.05 -1.01 -1.37
N GLN A 75 9.94 -0.73 -2.66
CA GLN A 75 10.75 0.30 -3.35
C GLN A 75 9.92 1.49 -3.81
N GLY A 76 8.59 1.36 -3.87
CA GLY A 76 7.67 2.35 -4.42
C GLY A 76 7.83 3.74 -3.79
N HIS A 77 7.74 3.80 -2.46
CA HIS A 77 7.82 5.06 -1.71
C HIS A 77 9.12 5.83 -1.94
N SER A 78 10.27 5.18 -1.77
CA SER A 78 11.58 5.83 -1.92
C SER A 78 11.84 6.29 -3.36
N LYS A 79 11.41 5.50 -4.35
CA LYS A 79 11.55 5.87 -5.76
C LYS A 79 10.71 7.10 -6.07
N LEU A 80 9.48 7.13 -5.57
CA LEU A 80 8.58 8.26 -5.73
C LEU A 80 9.15 9.55 -5.11
N LEU A 81 9.59 9.50 -3.84
CA LEU A 81 10.20 10.65 -3.19
C LEU A 81 11.44 11.17 -3.94
N THR A 82 12.25 10.26 -4.50
CA THR A 82 13.41 10.62 -5.31
C THR A 82 13.02 11.33 -6.59
N MET A 83 11.98 10.85 -7.29
CA MET A 83 11.46 11.48 -8.51
C MET A 83 10.93 12.90 -8.25
N ILE A 84 10.16 13.07 -7.17
CA ILE A 84 9.62 14.37 -6.74
C ILE A 84 10.77 15.32 -6.38
N ALA A 85 11.71 14.90 -5.54
CA ALA A 85 12.85 15.73 -5.13
C ALA A 85 13.77 16.09 -6.30
N GLY A 86 13.87 15.21 -7.31
CA GLY A 86 14.61 15.42 -8.55
C GLY A 86 13.92 16.33 -9.57
N GLY A 87 12.70 16.82 -9.26
CA GLY A 87 11.94 17.72 -10.13
C GLY A 87 11.29 17.02 -11.34
N ASN A 88 11.19 15.69 -11.32
CA ASN A 88 10.55 14.89 -12.37
C ASN A 88 9.50 13.95 -11.74
N PRO A 89 8.45 14.49 -11.09
CA PRO A 89 7.38 13.66 -10.54
C PRO A 89 6.62 12.96 -11.69
N PRO A 90 6.06 11.77 -11.43
CA PRO A 90 5.17 11.14 -12.40
C PRO A 90 3.81 11.87 -12.46
N ASP A 91 3.06 11.66 -13.54
CA ASP A 91 1.73 12.27 -13.74
C ASP A 91 0.64 11.57 -12.91
N LEU A 92 0.72 10.24 -12.77
CA LEU A 92 -0.23 9.43 -12.01
C LEU A 92 0.49 8.43 -11.11
N MET A 93 -0.02 8.28 -9.90
CA MET A 93 0.59 7.48 -8.84
C MET A 93 -0.48 6.70 -8.08
N PHE A 94 -0.24 5.40 -7.91
CA PHE A 94 -1.00 4.62 -6.95
C PHE A 94 -0.41 4.82 -5.55
N LEU A 95 -1.23 5.36 -4.65
CA LEU A 95 -0.82 5.79 -3.31
C LEU A 95 -1.60 5.09 -2.22
N THR A 96 -0.95 4.89 -1.08
CA THR A 96 -1.63 4.58 0.18
C THR A 96 -2.06 5.84 0.90
N GLY A 97 -3.05 5.74 1.79
CA GLY A 97 -3.49 6.89 2.60
C GLY A 97 -2.34 7.56 3.38
N GLN A 98 -1.36 6.80 3.87
CA GLN A 98 -0.18 7.36 4.54
C GLN A 98 0.66 8.23 3.61
N TRP A 99 0.92 7.77 2.38
CA TRP A 99 1.72 8.52 1.42
C TRP A 99 0.98 9.76 0.92
N VAL A 100 -0.36 9.70 0.80
CA VAL A 100 -1.17 10.88 0.45
C VAL A 100 -0.96 12.01 1.45
N ALA A 101 -1.03 11.72 2.76
CA ALA A 101 -0.82 12.73 3.79
C ALA A 101 0.59 13.36 3.74
N GLU A 102 1.63 12.54 3.58
CA GLU A 102 3.02 12.99 3.47
C GLU A 102 3.24 13.87 2.22
N LEU A 103 2.81 13.39 1.05
CA LEU A 103 3.02 14.07 -0.22
C LEU A 103 2.21 15.37 -0.32
N ARG A 104 1.01 15.40 0.28
CA ARG A 104 0.24 16.64 0.46
C ARG A 104 1.02 17.63 1.31
N ALA A 105 1.58 17.21 2.45
CA ALA A 105 2.38 18.09 3.32
C ALA A 105 3.63 18.64 2.60
N MET A 106 4.18 17.89 1.64
CA MET A 106 5.25 18.34 0.75
C MET A 106 4.79 19.26 -0.39
N GLY A 107 3.48 19.44 -0.60
CA GLY A 107 2.92 20.17 -1.73
C GLY A 107 3.11 19.47 -3.08
N ALA A 108 3.29 18.14 -3.07
CA ALA A 108 3.57 17.33 -4.25
C ALA A 108 2.32 16.75 -4.94
N LEU A 109 1.13 17.00 -4.41
CA LEU A 109 -0.14 16.50 -4.94
C LEU A 109 -1.02 17.65 -5.46
N GLU A 110 -1.66 17.42 -6.61
CA GLU A 110 -2.67 18.31 -7.17
C GLU A 110 -3.97 18.21 -6.35
N ASN A 111 -4.63 19.36 -6.13
CA ASN A 111 -5.96 19.36 -5.53
C ASN A 111 -7.01 18.96 -6.58
N LEU A 112 -7.59 17.78 -6.41
CA LEU A 112 -8.55 17.16 -7.31
C LEU A 112 -10.01 17.51 -7.03
N GLU A 113 -10.30 18.35 -6.01
CA GLU A 113 -11.66 18.65 -5.53
C GLU A 113 -12.64 18.98 -6.66
N ARG A 114 -12.24 19.85 -7.59
CA ARG A 114 -13.09 20.25 -8.71
C ARG A 114 -13.51 19.08 -9.60
N TRP A 115 -12.62 18.11 -9.81
CA TRP A 115 -12.92 16.96 -10.66
C TRP A 115 -13.69 15.91 -9.90
N HIS A 116 -13.38 15.76 -8.60
CA HIS A 116 -14.10 14.86 -7.71
C HIS A 116 -15.58 15.25 -7.58
N ALA A 117 -15.88 16.55 -7.42
CA ALA A 117 -17.25 17.05 -7.30
C ALA A 117 -18.12 16.78 -8.54
N ASP A 118 -17.51 16.87 -9.74
CA ASP A 118 -18.20 16.66 -11.02
C ASP A 118 -18.01 15.22 -11.57
N TRP A 119 -17.44 14.30 -10.78
CA TRP A 119 -17.08 12.98 -11.26
C TRP A 119 -18.30 12.08 -11.47
N GLU A 120 -18.62 11.78 -12.73
CA GLU A 120 -19.80 10.98 -13.08
C GLU A 120 -19.76 9.54 -12.53
N TYR A 121 -18.57 9.02 -12.21
CA TYR A 121 -18.40 7.65 -11.70
C TYR A 121 -18.42 7.55 -10.17
N ARG A 122 -18.69 8.66 -9.46
CA ARG A 122 -18.69 8.68 -7.99
C ARG A 122 -19.59 7.61 -7.37
N ASP A 123 -20.77 7.41 -7.96
CA ASP A 123 -21.77 6.45 -7.46
C ASP A 123 -21.42 4.98 -7.78
N MET A 124 -20.35 4.73 -8.55
CA MET A 124 -19.82 3.37 -8.74
C MET A 124 -19.04 2.87 -7.53
N PHE A 125 -18.58 3.77 -6.66
CA PHE A 125 -17.78 3.44 -5.50
C PHE A 125 -18.64 3.30 -4.25
N THR A 126 -18.20 2.43 -3.34
CA THR A 126 -18.88 2.26 -2.06
C THR A 126 -18.73 3.54 -1.21
N PRO A 127 -19.69 3.82 -0.29
CA PRO A 127 -19.57 4.98 0.60
C PRO A 127 -18.26 5.01 1.39
N ILE A 128 -17.74 3.84 1.79
CA ILE A 128 -16.46 3.74 2.50
C ILE A 128 -15.27 4.09 1.61
N ALA A 129 -15.28 3.69 0.33
CA ALA A 129 -14.21 4.05 -0.61
C ALA A 129 -14.16 5.57 -0.84
N MET A 130 -15.33 6.18 -1.03
CA MET A 130 -15.44 7.64 -1.19
C MET A 130 -15.01 8.37 0.08
N GLN A 131 -15.51 7.95 1.24
CA GLN A 131 -15.10 8.54 2.52
C GLN A 131 -13.59 8.43 2.75
N ARG A 132 -12.96 7.30 2.38
CA ARG A 132 -11.51 7.12 2.51
C ARG A 132 -10.74 8.03 1.54
N ALA A 133 -11.18 8.17 0.30
CA ALA A 133 -10.57 9.12 -0.64
C ALA A 133 -10.65 10.57 -0.13
N GLU A 134 -11.80 10.95 0.43
CA GLU A 134 -12.02 12.28 1.03
C GLU A 134 -11.19 12.47 2.30
N SER A 135 -11.19 11.51 3.24
CA SER A 135 -10.54 11.64 4.56
C SER A 135 -9.02 11.41 4.56
N SER A 136 -8.49 10.48 3.76
CA SER A 136 -7.04 10.27 3.65
C SER A 136 -6.36 11.40 2.88
N ALA A 137 -7.11 12.12 2.04
CA ALA A 137 -6.71 13.39 1.44
C ALA A 137 -6.93 14.60 2.36
N ALA A 138 -7.97 14.57 3.20
CA ALA A 138 -8.37 15.66 4.08
C ALA A 138 -8.09 15.37 5.56
N ILE A 139 -6.82 15.44 5.95
CA ILE A 139 -6.50 15.91 7.31
C ILE A 139 -6.85 17.42 7.30
N GLU A 140 -8.07 17.74 7.72
CA GLU A 140 -8.70 19.07 7.75
C GLU A 140 -8.87 19.79 6.39
N GLY A 141 -10.13 19.86 5.89
CA GLY A 141 -10.57 20.77 4.82
C GLY A 141 -11.28 20.10 3.61
N ASP A 142 -11.95 20.92 2.79
CA ASP A 142 -12.70 20.54 1.58
C ASP A 142 -11.77 20.25 0.37
N ALA A 143 -10.74 19.43 0.53
CA ALA A 143 -9.76 19.16 -0.54
C ALA A 143 -9.47 17.66 -0.71
N VAL A 144 -9.85 17.13 -1.88
CA VAL A 144 -9.51 15.78 -2.34
C VAL A 144 -8.18 15.79 -3.09
N TYR A 145 -7.25 14.90 -2.73
CA TYR A 145 -5.89 14.78 -3.31
C TYR A 145 -5.64 13.39 -3.94
N GLY A 146 -6.66 12.53 -3.95
CA GLY A 146 -6.59 11.20 -4.54
C GLY A 146 -8.00 10.68 -4.85
N LEU A 147 -8.11 9.90 -5.91
CA LEU A 147 -9.35 9.21 -6.26
C LEU A 147 -9.32 7.78 -5.72
N PRO A 148 -10.48 7.22 -5.29
CA PRO A 148 -10.53 5.84 -4.86
C PRO A 148 -10.21 4.92 -6.05
N PHE A 149 -9.31 3.97 -5.81
CA PHE A 149 -9.00 2.90 -6.77
C PHE A 149 -9.46 1.56 -6.23
N GLU A 150 -9.06 1.23 -5.00
CA GLU A 150 -9.49 0.03 -4.31
C GLU A 150 -9.61 0.27 -2.80
N VAL A 151 -10.40 -0.57 -2.14
CA VAL A 151 -10.41 -0.70 -0.68
C VAL A 151 -10.03 -2.13 -0.38
N THR A 152 -8.91 -2.31 0.32
CA THR A 152 -8.51 -3.61 0.83
C THR A 152 -8.97 -3.76 2.27
N VAL A 153 -9.24 -5.01 2.66
CA VAL A 153 -9.50 -5.39 4.03
C VAL A 153 -8.46 -6.43 4.40
N ARG A 154 -7.75 -6.18 5.50
CA ARG A 154 -6.87 -7.19 6.08
C ARG A 154 -7.67 -8.26 6.77
N ALA A 155 -7.29 -9.50 6.52
CA ALA A 155 -7.93 -10.67 7.09
C ALA A 155 -6.89 -11.71 7.51
N MET A 156 -7.35 -12.67 8.29
CA MET A 156 -6.65 -13.91 8.55
C MET A 156 -6.96 -14.91 7.44
N PHE A 157 -5.94 -15.34 6.72
CA PHE A 157 -6.03 -16.46 5.79
C PHE A 157 -5.38 -17.69 6.37
N TYR A 158 -5.88 -18.86 5.99
CA TYR A 158 -5.43 -20.15 6.50
C TYR A 158 -5.48 -21.24 5.44
N GLN A 159 -4.60 -22.23 5.57
CA GLN A 159 -4.56 -23.42 4.74
C GLN A 159 -5.67 -24.39 5.16
N LYS A 160 -6.77 -24.43 4.39
CA LYS A 160 -7.94 -25.30 4.67
C LYS A 160 -7.56 -26.77 4.86
N GLN A 161 -6.68 -27.28 3.99
CA GLN A 161 -6.22 -28.67 4.05
C GLN A 161 -5.51 -29.02 5.36
N TRP A 162 -4.83 -28.05 5.99
CA TRP A 162 -4.16 -28.28 7.27
C TRP A 162 -5.16 -28.31 8.43
N LEU A 163 -6.18 -27.46 8.40
CA LEU A 163 -7.28 -27.55 9.35
C LEU A 163 -7.98 -28.91 9.24
N ASP A 164 -8.28 -29.37 8.02
CA ASP A 164 -8.91 -30.66 7.78
C ASP A 164 -8.03 -31.84 8.23
N GLU A 165 -6.71 -31.81 7.94
CA GLU A 165 -5.73 -32.83 8.38
C GLU A 165 -5.68 -32.95 9.90
N LEU A 166 -5.78 -31.82 10.60
CA LEU A 166 -5.66 -31.74 12.06
C LEU A 166 -7.01 -31.83 12.79
N GLY A 167 -8.13 -31.89 12.07
CA GLY A 167 -9.48 -31.87 12.65
C GLY A 167 -9.77 -30.58 13.42
N LEU A 168 -9.35 -29.44 12.88
CA LEU A 168 -9.50 -28.12 13.48
C LEU A 168 -10.51 -27.28 12.71
N GLU A 169 -11.11 -26.33 13.42
CA GLU A 169 -11.97 -25.29 12.83
C GLU A 169 -11.19 -23.96 12.75
N PRO A 170 -11.59 -23.05 11.85
CA PRO A 170 -11.05 -21.69 11.84
C PRO A 170 -11.25 -21.00 13.19
N ALA A 171 -10.19 -20.37 13.70
CA ALA A 171 -10.25 -19.65 14.96
C ALA A 171 -11.05 -18.34 14.84
N MET A 172 -11.90 -18.08 15.84
CA MET A 172 -12.72 -16.86 15.93
C MET A 172 -12.21 -15.86 16.97
N THR A 173 -11.24 -16.27 17.79
CA THR A 173 -10.61 -15.44 18.82
C THR A 173 -9.09 -15.55 18.74
N ARG A 174 -8.36 -14.56 19.26
CA ARG A 174 -6.89 -14.58 19.31
C ARG A 174 -6.32 -15.75 20.10
N ALA A 175 -7.02 -16.16 21.17
CA ALA A 175 -6.64 -17.31 21.99
C ALA A 175 -6.80 -18.63 21.23
N ASP A 176 -7.94 -18.82 20.55
CA ASP A 176 -8.15 -19.99 19.70
C ASP A 176 -7.19 -20.00 18.52
N TRP A 177 -6.89 -18.82 17.97
CA TRP A 177 -5.96 -18.68 16.86
C TRP A 177 -4.57 -19.15 17.26
N ARG A 178 -4.05 -18.72 18.41
CA ARG A 178 -2.77 -19.24 18.93
C ARG A 178 -2.77 -20.76 19.05
N THR A 179 -3.85 -21.34 19.57
CA THR A 179 -3.99 -22.80 19.67
C THR A 179 -3.94 -23.49 18.30
N VAL A 180 -4.56 -22.88 17.29
CA VAL A 180 -4.48 -23.36 15.90
C VAL A 180 -3.05 -23.28 15.37
N LEU A 181 -2.34 -22.17 15.59
CA LEU A 181 -0.95 -22.00 15.16
C LEU A 181 -0.02 -23.05 15.78
N GLU A 182 -0.17 -23.30 17.09
CA GLU A 182 0.59 -24.30 17.83
C GLU A 182 0.39 -25.70 17.23
N LYS A 183 -0.86 -26.05 16.88
CA LYS A 183 -1.17 -27.35 16.26
C LYS A 183 -0.74 -27.46 14.80
N MET A 184 -0.75 -26.35 14.05
CA MET A 184 -0.25 -26.31 12.67
C MET A 184 1.27 -26.34 12.57
N THR A 185 1.97 -26.05 13.67
CA THR A 185 3.44 -26.04 13.69
C THR A 185 3.99 -27.45 13.89
N ASP A 186 4.72 -27.93 12.88
CA ASP A 186 5.51 -29.16 12.92
C ASP A 186 6.88 -28.88 12.28
N THR A 187 7.83 -28.53 13.15
CA THR A 187 9.19 -28.17 12.72
C THR A 187 9.97 -29.33 12.09
N GLN A 188 9.55 -30.59 12.30
CA GLN A 188 10.17 -31.74 11.63
C GLN A 188 9.76 -31.84 10.15
N ARG A 189 8.59 -31.29 9.81
CA ARG A 189 8.06 -31.20 8.45
C ARG A 189 8.26 -29.82 7.81
N GLU A 190 9.03 -28.94 8.45
CA GLU A 190 9.20 -27.54 8.05
C GLU A 190 7.85 -26.80 7.89
N ARG A 191 6.86 -27.17 8.72
CA ARG A 191 5.54 -26.53 8.77
C ARG A 191 5.47 -25.60 9.97
N TYR A 192 5.03 -24.37 9.73
CA TYR A 192 4.88 -23.35 10.75
C TYR A 192 3.45 -22.83 10.79
N GLY A 193 2.95 -22.52 11.97
CA GLY A 193 1.59 -22.02 12.13
C GLY A 193 1.38 -20.70 11.39
N TYR A 194 2.35 -19.78 11.44
CA TYR A 194 2.17 -18.40 11.00
C TYR A 194 3.30 -17.88 10.12
N ALA A 195 2.94 -17.22 9.04
CA ALA A 195 3.83 -16.40 8.24
C ALA A 195 3.98 -15.05 8.94
N LEU A 196 5.14 -14.81 9.55
CA LEU A 196 5.47 -13.56 10.23
C LEU A 196 6.33 -12.67 9.33
N ARG A 197 6.05 -11.36 9.34
CA ARG A 197 6.85 -10.36 8.62
C ARG A 197 7.80 -9.69 9.60
N GLY A 198 9.06 -10.10 9.62
CA GLY A 198 10.03 -9.58 10.59
C GLY A 198 10.85 -8.39 10.09
N ALA A 199 11.00 -8.23 8.78
CA ALA A 199 11.78 -7.15 8.19
C ALA A 199 10.90 -5.93 7.86
N ARG A 200 11.21 -5.22 6.77
CA ARG A 200 10.48 -4.02 6.34
C ARG A 200 8.99 -4.31 6.28
N GLY A 201 8.19 -3.50 6.97
CA GLY A 201 6.74 -3.62 7.04
C GLY A 201 6.21 -4.53 8.16
N GLY A 202 7.06 -5.19 8.95
CA GLY A 202 6.65 -6.00 10.10
C GLY A 202 5.89 -5.22 11.18
N PHE A 203 6.15 -3.91 11.25
CA PHE A 203 5.41 -2.95 12.06
C PHE A 203 3.89 -3.10 11.93
N TRP A 204 3.36 -3.38 10.74
CA TRP A 204 1.92 -3.41 10.53
C TRP A 204 1.21 -4.58 11.22
N SER A 205 1.85 -5.75 11.31
CA SER A 205 1.27 -6.90 12.01
C SER A 205 1.30 -6.71 13.51
N TRP A 206 2.40 -6.16 14.02
CA TRP A 206 2.46 -5.74 15.41
C TRP A 206 1.40 -4.68 15.74
N TRP A 207 1.26 -3.64 14.91
CA TRP A 207 0.31 -2.55 15.09
C TRP A 207 -1.12 -3.06 15.23
N ALA A 208 -1.56 -3.92 14.31
CA ALA A 208 -2.92 -4.50 14.35
C ALA A 208 -3.17 -5.31 15.64
N ILE A 209 -2.19 -6.09 16.09
CA ILE A 209 -2.29 -6.85 17.35
C ILE A 209 -2.31 -5.90 18.56
N ALA A 210 -1.53 -4.82 18.53
CA ALA A 210 -1.49 -3.85 19.61
C ALA A 210 -2.82 -3.10 19.76
N GLU A 211 -3.48 -2.72 18.64
CA GLU A 211 -4.81 -2.10 18.65
C GLU A 211 -5.90 -3.05 19.19
N GLU A 212 -5.82 -4.34 18.84
CA GLU A 212 -6.74 -5.33 19.40
C GLU A 212 -6.59 -5.45 20.91
N TYR A 213 -5.36 -5.51 21.42
CA TYR A 213 -5.07 -5.62 22.85
C TYR A 213 -5.44 -4.35 23.61
N SER A 214 -5.24 -3.17 23.01
CA SER A 214 -5.62 -1.88 23.60
C SER A 214 -7.12 -1.61 23.51
N GLY A 215 -7.82 -2.27 22.59
CA GLY A 215 -9.24 -2.04 22.31
C GLY A 215 -9.51 -0.69 21.65
N THR A 216 -8.47 -0.05 21.09
CA THR A 216 -8.56 1.26 20.44
C THR A 216 -7.59 1.36 19.27
N ASN A 217 -7.94 2.18 18.28
CA ASN A 217 -7.07 2.57 17.18
C ASN A 217 -6.42 3.96 17.40
N GLU A 218 -6.57 4.52 18.60
CA GLU A 218 -5.94 5.76 19.01
C GLU A 218 -4.52 5.51 19.50
N TRP A 219 -3.56 6.34 19.06
CA TRP A 219 -2.13 6.22 19.42
C TRP A 219 -1.62 7.39 20.26
N PHE A 220 -2.49 8.36 20.50
CA PHE A 220 -2.28 9.49 21.37
C PHE A 220 -3.48 9.63 22.30
N ASP A 221 -3.25 10.02 23.55
CA ASP A 221 -4.34 10.37 24.45
C ASP A 221 -4.89 11.78 24.15
N MET A 222 -5.94 12.18 24.87
CA MET A 222 -6.57 13.49 24.71
C MET A 222 -5.65 14.68 25.00
N ASP A 223 -4.50 14.46 25.64
CA ASP A 223 -3.47 15.46 25.91
C ASP A 223 -2.36 15.46 24.83
N ASN A 224 -2.55 14.73 23.72
CA ASN A 224 -1.57 14.48 22.66
C ASN A 224 -0.30 13.76 23.13
N ARG A 225 -0.37 12.97 24.20
CA ARG A 225 0.76 12.12 24.62
C ARG A 225 0.66 10.79 23.91
N CYS A 226 1.78 10.34 23.34
CA CYS A 226 1.86 9.05 22.68
C CYS A 226 1.65 7.92 23.69
N ILE A 227 0.73 6.99 23.39
CA ILE A 227 0.37 5.85 24.25
C ILE A 227 0.92 4.50 23.73
N ILE A 228 1.86 4.54 22.79
CA ILE A 228 2.52 3.36 22.20
C ILE A 228 3.11 2.40 23.24
N ASN A 229 3.46 2.90 24.43
CA ASN A 229 4.04 2.13 25.54
C ASN A 229 3.04 1.83 26.66
N SER A 230 1.73 1.97 26.43
CA SER A 230 0.72 1.56 27.40
C SER A 230 0.83 0.05 27.68
N PRO A 231 0.41 -0.43 28.87
CA PRO A 231 0.46 -1.85 29.21
C PRO A 231 -0.19 -2.75 28.16
N GLU A 232 -1.27 -2.30 27.53
CA GLU A 232 -2.04 -3.03 26.54
C GLU A 232 -1.28 -3.14 25.20
N HIS A 233 -0.73 -2.03 24.70
CA HIS A 233 0.10 -2.06 23.48
C HIS A 233 1.38 -2.90 23.68
N VAL A 234 1.98 -2.85 24.88
CA VAL A 234 3.12 -3.70 25.26
C VAL A 234 2.72 -5.17 25.31
N ALA A 235 1.52 -5.50 25.79
CA ALA A 235 1.01 -6.87 25.79
C ALA A 235 0.80 -7.39 24.36
N GLY A 236 0.28 -6.57 23.45
CA GLY A 236 0.16 -6.91 22.03
C GLY A 236 1.53 -7.13 21.35
N LEU A 237 2.51 -6.26 21.63
CA LEU A 237 3.89 -6.44 21.15
C LEU A 237 4.52 -7.74 21.68
N SER A 238 4.32 -8.01 22.97
CA SER A 238 4.84 -9.21 23.62
C SER A 238 4.25 -10.46 22.97
N TYR A 239 2.93 -10.48 22.76
CA TYR A 239 2.27 -11.59 22.06
C TYR A 239 2.83 -11.79 20.64
N TRP A 240 2.99 -10.73 19.85
CA TRP A 240 3.56 -10.84 18.50
C TRP A 240 4.99 -11.39 18.51
N ASN A 241 5.82 -10.93 19.47
CA ASN A 241 7.17 -11.46 19.66
C ASN A 241 7.15 -12.94 20.12
N ASP A 242 6.23 -13.33 21.00
CA ASP A 242 6.12 -14.70 21.50
C ASP A 242 5.79 -15.69 20.38
N LEU A 243 4.98 -15.30 19.37
CA LEU A 243 4.77 -16.13 18.17
C LEU A 243 6.09 -16.55 17.50
N TYR A 244 7.08 -15.65 17.48
CA TYR A 244 8.42 -15.95 16.98
C TYR A 244 9.24 -16.78 17.97
N GLN A 245 9.31 -16.36 19.23
CA GLN A 245 10.13 -17.03 20.26
C GLN A 245 9.70 -18.47 20.50
N ASP A 246 8.40 -18.75 20.43
CA ASP A 246 7.82 -20.07 20.65
C ASP A 246 7.93 -20.98 19.41
N GLY A 247 8.54 -20.49 18.33
CA GLY A 247 8.83 -21.28 17.13
C GLY A 247 7.61 -21.53 16.24
N LEU A 248 6.53 -20.75 16.40
CA LEU A 248 5.31 -20.85 15.57
C LEU A 248 5.49 -20.26 14.17
N THR A 249 6.65 -19.68 13.90
CA THR A 249 7.03 -19.01 12.67
C THR A 249 8.41 -19.50 12.20
N PRO A 250 8.71 -19.47 10.90
CA PRO A 250 10.04 -19.81 10.40
C PRO A 250 11.11 -18.92 11.03
N ARG A 251 12.28 -19.48 11.40
CA ARG A 251 13.36 -18.65 11.98
C ARG A 251 13.84 -17.52 11.07
N ASP A 252 13.84 -17.79 9.76
CA ASP A 252 14.22 -16.82 8.73
C ASP A 252 13.19 -15.70 8.53
N SER A 253 11.98 -15.83 9.11
CA SER A 253 10.93 -14.81 9.01
C SER A 253 11.35 -13.42 9.54
N LEU A 254 12.39 -13.34 10.38
CA LEU A 254 13.02 -12.07 10.76
C LEU A 254 13.51 -11.24 9.57
N ASN A 255 13.87 -11.91 8.46
CA ASN A 255 14.37 -11.28 7.25
C ASN A 255 13.28 -11.08 6.18
N TRP A 256 12.04 -11.54 6.43
CA TRP A 256 10.99 -11.54 5.42
C TRP A 256 10.34 -10.16 5.28
N GLY A 257 10.35 -9.65 4.04
CA GLY A 257 9.56 -8.51 3.61
C GLY A 257 8.18 -8.95 3.13
N TYR A 258 7.54 -8.15 2.27
CA TYR A 258 6.21 -8.51 1.74
C TYR A 258 6.26 -9.78 0.89
N THR A 259 7.23 -9.86 -0.03
CA THR A 259 7.31 -10.94 -1.01
C THR A 259 7.55 -12.29 -0.34
N GLU A 260 8.52 -12.38 0.57
CA GLU A 260 8.85 -13.62 1.26
C GLU A 260 7.72 -14.07 2.19
N LEU A 261 7.04 -13.11 2.86
CA LEU A 261 5.86 -13.39 3.67
C LEU A 261 4.77 -14.08 2.86
N VAL A 262 4.40 -13.49 1.71
CA VAL A 262 3.36 -14.02 0.82
C VAL A 262 3.78 -15.39 0.27
N GLN A 263 5.04 -15.53 -0.16
CA GLN A 263 5.56 -16.80 -0.64
C GLN A 263 5.56 -17.89 0.44
N GLY A 264 5.90 -17.58 1.69
CA GLY A 264 5.89 -18.55 2.79
C GLY A 264 4.51 -19.15 3.05
N PHE A 265 3.44 -18.40 2.80
CA PHE A 265 2.08 -18.94 2.85
C PHE A 265 1.76 -19.77 1.60
N TRP A 266 2.05 -19.27 0.40
CA TRP A 266 1.74 -19.96 -0.87
C TRP A 266 2.52 -21.24 -1.11
N SER A 267 3.77 -21.32 -0.65
CA SER A 267 4.60 -22.52 -0.73
C SER A 267 4.10 -23.64 0.18
N GLY A 268 3.15 -23.35 1.08
CA GLY A 268 2.72 -24.26 2.13
C GLY A 268 3.76 -24.40 3.24
N THR A 269 4.67 -23.45 3.43
CA THR A 269 5.56 -23.43 4.60
C THR A 269 4.80 -22.96 5.85
N CYS A 270 3.89 -22.00 5.68
CA CYS A 270 3.09 -21.42 6.75
C CYS A 270 1.59 -21.72 6.60
N GLY A 271 0.95 -22.11 7.71
CA GLY A 271 -0.46 -22.46 7.76
C GLY A 271 -1.42 -21.27 7.76
N CYS A 272 -1.00 -20.12 8.30
CA CYS A 272 -1.78 -18.89 8.38
C CYS A 272 -0.97 -17.65 7.98
N ILE A 273 -1.66 -16.62 7.52
CA ILE A 273 -1.08 -15.30 7.16
C ILE A 273 -2.08 -14.17 7.46
N GLU A 274 -1.56 -13.03 7.93
CA GLU A 274 -2.30 -11.77 8.03
C GLU A 274 -1.94 -10.88 6.85
N GLN A 275 -2.89 -10.64 5.94
CA GLN A 275 -2.65 -9.75 4.80
C GLN A 275 -3.96 -9.25 4.20
N ASP A 276 -3.85 -8.38 3.20
CA ASP A 276 -4.95 -7.95 2.35
C ASP A 276 -5.43 -9.09 1.43
N ASN A 277 -6.67 -9.01 0.97
CA ASN A 277 -7.28 -10.04 0.11
C ASN A 277 -6.57 -10.27 -1.23
N GLU A 278 -5.67 -9.39 -1.64
CA GLU A 278 -4.85 -9.57 -2.85
C GLU A 278 -3.89 -10.75 -2.76
N VAL A 279 -3.49 -11.16 -1.54
CA VAL A 279 -2.49 -12.22 -1.38
C VAL A 279 -3.08 -13.61 -1.53
N VAL A 280 -4.41 -13.75 -1.54
CA VAL A 280 -5.10 -15.00 -1.79
C VAL A 280 -5.77 -14.92 -3.17
N ALA A 281 -5.27 -15.70 -4.13
CA ALA A 281 -5.88 -15.79 -5.44
C ALA A 281 -7.21 -16.52 -5.28
N THR A 282 -8.27 -15.89 -5.75
CA THR A 282 -9.60 -16.52 -5.90
C THR A 282 -9.60 -17.55 -7.00
#